data_AF-A0A3S4JWA2-F1
#
_entry.id   AF-A0A3S4JWA2-F1
#
_cell.length_a   1.000
_cell.length_b   1.000
_cell.length_c   1.000
_cell.angle_alpha   90.00
_cell.angle_beta   90.00
_cell.angle_gamma   90.00
#
_symmetry.space_group_name_H-M   'P 1'
#
loop_
_entity.id
_entity.type
_entity.pdbx_description
1 polymer ?
#
loop_
_entity_poly.entity_id
_entity_poly.type
_entity_poly.pdbx_seq_one_letter_code
_entity_poly.pdbx_strand_id
1 'polypeptide(L)' 'MADGLQQWFAEYGADGFIIQGGTPESFPRFVDQVVPILQARGLFRRDYPGSTLRASLGLAEPANQFTAR' A
#
# COMPACT_ATOMS: atom_id res chain seq x y z
N MET A 1 -9.41 12.80 -3.57
CA MET A 1 -8.50 11.71 -3.98
C MET A 1 -8.83 10.40 -3.28
N ALA A 2 -8.95 10.36 -1.94
CA ALA A 2 -9.28 9.13 -1.19
C ALA A 2 -10.54 8.41 -1.71
N ASP A 3 -11.59 9.14 -2.07
CA ASP A 3 -12.83 8.54 -2.60
C ASP A 3 -12.61 7.82 -3.94
N GLY A 4 -11.80 8.39 -4.83
CA GLY A 4 -11.43 7.75 -6.08
C GLY A 4 -10.62 6.48 -5.84
N LEU A 5 -9.58 6.54 -5.00
CA LEU A 5 -8.77 5.36 -4.66
C LEU A 5 -9.63 4.24 -4.05
N GLN A 6 -10.56 4.61 -3.17
CA GLN A 6 -11.52 3.66 -2.61
C GLN A 6 -12.42 3.05 -3.67
N GLN A 7 -12.96 3.86 -4.58
CA GLN A 7 -13.85 3.38 -5.64
C GLN A 7 -13.14 2.31 -6.49
N TRP A 8 -11.93 2.63 -6.98
CA TRP A 8 -11.13 1.68 -7.78
C TRP A 8 -10.80 0.40 -7.02
N PHE A 9 -10.54 0.49 -5.72
CA PHE A 9 -10.32 -0.71 -4.88
C PHE A 9 -11.61 -1.53 -4.71
N ALA A 10 -12.72 -0.88 -4.36
CA ALA A 10 -14.01 -1.55 -4.10
C ALA A 10 -14.63 -2.16 -5.37
N GLU A 11 -14.34 -1.60 -6.53
CA GLU A 11 -14.75 -2.12 -7.84
C GLU A 11 -13.75 -3.15 -8.41
N TYR A 12 -12.76 -3.59 -7.62
CA TYR A 12 -11.72 -4.55 -8.03
C TYR A 12 -10.90 -4.11 -9.25
N GLY A 13 -10.76 -2.79 -9.45
CA GLY A 13 -9.97 -2.20 -10.52
C GLY A 13 -8.48 -2.08 -10.19
N ALA A 14 -8.11 -2.12 -8.90
CA ALA A 14 -6.71 -2.11 -8.44
C ALA A 14 -6.53 -2.63 -7.01
N ASP A 15 -5.46 -3.40 -6.77
CA ASP A 15 -5.02 -3.81 -5.42
C ASP A 15 -4.14 -2.75 -4.73
N GLY A 16 -3.58 -1.82 -5.51
CA GLY A 16 -2.68 -0.78 -5.04
C GLY A 16 -2.30 0.20 -6.14
N PHE A 17 -1.63 1.29 -5.75
CA PHE A 17 -1.30 2.39 -6.65
C PHE A 17 0.17 2.78 -6.52
N ILE A 18 0.79 3.08 -7.66
CA ILE A 18 2.08 3.77 -7.69
C ILE A 18 1.80 5.27 -7.75
N ILE A 19 2.20 5.98 -6.70
CA ILE A 19 1.99 7.43 -6.60
C ILE A 19 3.21 8.15 -7.20
N GLN A 20 2.98 8.95 -8.23
CA GLN A 20 4.01 9.80 -8.82
C GLN A 20 3.88 11.22 -8.23
N GLY A 21 4.99 11.76 -7.71
CA GLY A 21 5.09 13.14 -7.26
C GLY A 21 5.62 14.04 -8.37
N GLY A 22 5.07 15.24 -8.50
CA GLY A 22 5.54 16.26 -9.46
C GLY A 22 6.33 17.40 -8.81
N THR A 23 6.24 17.52 -7.49
CA THR A 23 6.90 18.56 -6.70
C THR A 23 7.38 17.99 -5.36
N PRO A 24 8.33 18.66 -4.66
CA PRO A 24 8.79 18.23 -3.34
C PRO A 24 7.66 18.05 -2.30
N GLU A 25 6.59 18.83 -2.41
CA GLU A 25 5.45 18.83 -1.47
C GLU A 25 4.40 17.76 -1.79
N SER A 26 4.52 17.09 -2.94
CA SER A 26 3.52 16.12 -3.40
C SER A 26 3.33 14.96 -2.43
N PHE A 27 4.42 14.37 -1.93
CA PHE A 27 4.36 13.24 -0.99
C PHE A 27 3.96 13.64 0.42
N PRO A 28 4.54 14.68 1.05
CA PRO A 28 4.08 15.14 2.37
C PRO A 28 2.58 15.44 2.39
N ARG A 29 2.08 16.19 1.39
CA ARG A 29 0.65 16.50 1.28
C ARG A 29 -0.22 15.24 1.16
N PHE A 30 0.20 14.27 0.35
CA PHE A 30 -0.53 13.01 0.20
C PHE A 30 -0.57 12.23 1.52
N VAL A 31 0.57 12.12 2.20
CA VAL A 31 0.66 11.44 3.50
C VAL A 31 -0.20 12.14 4.55
N ASP A 32 -0.18 13.47 4.62
CA ASP A 32 -0.90 14.20 5.66
C ASP A 32 -2.41 14.27 5.41
N GLN A 33 -2.85 14.27 4.15
CA GLN A 33 -4.26 14.51 3.80
C GLN A 33 -5.02 13.26 3.36
N VAL A 34 -4.37 12.29 2.70
CA VAL A 34 -5.05 11.14 2.09
C VAL A 34 -4.90 9.88 2.93
N VAL A 35 -3.70 9.59 3.43
CA VAL A 35 -3.43 8.37 4.21
C VAL A 35 -4.32 8.24 5.45
N PRO A 36 -4.55 9.30 6.27
CA PRO A 36 -5.42 9.20 7.45
C PRO A 36 -6.87 8.83 7.08
N ILE A 37 -7.37 9.33 5.95
CA ILE A 37 -8.72 9.02 5.48
C ILE A 37 -8.80 7.53 5.08
N LEU A 38 -7.83 7.02 4.34
CA LEU A 38 -7.79 5.60 3.97
C LEU A 38 -7.66 4.69 5.20
N GLN A 39 -6.86 5.07 6.19
CA GLN A 39 -6.73 4.35 7.46
C GLN A 39 -8.01 4.38 8.31
N ALA A 40 -8.71 5.51 8.36
CA ALA A 40 -10.00 5.64 9.05
C ALA A 40 -11.07 4.74 8.43
N ARG A 41 -10.99 4.52 7.11
CA ARG A 41 -11.88 3.65 6.33
C ARG A 41 -11.46 2.17 6.32
N GLY A 42 -10.35 1.83 6.96
CA GLY A 42 -9.83 0.45 6.97
C GLY A 42 -9.22 -0.01 5.65
N LEU A 43 -8.94 0.92 4.72
CA LEU A 43 -8.39 0.62 3.39
C LEU A 43 -6.86 0.66 3.35
N PHE A 44 -6.23 1.16 4.41
CA PHE A 44 -4.77 1.24 4.50
C PHE A 44 -4.27 0.88 5.89
N ARG A 45 -3.10 0.23 5.95
CA ARG A 45 -2.47 -0.20 7.19
C ARG A 45 -2.06 0.99 8.07
N ARG A 46 -2.05 0.79 9.39
CA ARG A 46 -1.56 1.76 10.38
C ARG A 46 -0.09 1.55 10.73
N ASP A 47 0.34 0.28 10.72
CA ASP A 47 1.70 -0.13 11.00
C ASP A 47 2.20 -1.09 9.93
N TYR A 48 3.52 -1.19 9.78
CA TYR A 48 4.13 -2.16 8.87
C TYR A 48 4.09 -3.56 9.48
N PRO A 49 3.59 -4.58 8.75
CA PRO A 49 3.45 -5.93 9.27
C PRO A 49 4.78 -6.70 9.39
N GLY A 50 5.89 -6.12 8.93
CA GLY A 50 7.21 -6.75 9.00
C GLY A 50 8.30 -5.87 8.36
N SER A 51 9.52 -6.40 8.29
CA SER A 51 10.71 -5.70 7.79
C SER A 51 11.03 -5.93 6.31
N THR A 52 10.27 -6.78 5.63
CA THR A 52 10.50 -7.10 4.21
C THR A 52 9.42 -6.47 3.32
N LEU A 53 9.78 -6.24 2.06
CA LEU A 53 8.82 -5.81 1.04
C LEU A 53 7.69 -6.84 0.88
N ARG A 54 8.00 -8.15 0.94
CA ARG A 54 7.00 -9.22 0.87
C ARG A 54 6.00 -9.13 2.01
N ALA A 55 6.46 -8.97 3.25
CA ALA A 55 5.58 -8.78 4.39
C ALA A 55 4.67 -7.57 4.20
N SER A 56 5.21 -6.44 3.70
CA SER A 56 4.44 -5.22 3.43
C SER A 56 3.37 -5.38 2.34
N LEU A 57 3.53 -6.36 1.44
CA LEU A 57 2.60 -6.70 0.37
C LEU A 57 1.71 -7.91 0.69
N GLY A 58 1.85 -8.54 1.86
CA GLY A 58 1.11 -9.75 2.22
C GLY A 58 1.55 -11.01 1.46
N LEU A 59 2.78 -11.03 0.94
CA LEU A 59 3.31 -12.15 0.17
C LEU A 59 4.10 -13.12 1.05
N ALA A 60 3.95 -14.42 0.80
CA ALA A 60 4.73 -15.46 1.46
C ALA A 60 6.22 -15.41 1.04
N GLU A 61 7.09 -15.84 1.95
CA GLU A 61 8.50 -16.04 1.64
C GLU A 61 8.67 -17.33 0.82
N PRO A 62 9.29 -17.29 -0.37
CA PRO A 62 9.49 -18.49 -1.17
C PRO A 62 10.57 -19.37 -0.52
N ALA A 63 10.29 -20.66 -0.41
CA ALA A 63 11.30 -21.63 0.01
C ALA A 63 12.44 -21.70 -1.02
N ASN A 64 13.68 -21.74 -0.54
CA ASN A 64 14.82 -21.93 -1.42
C ASN A 64 14.79 -23.35 -1.99
N GLN A 65 14.64 -23.46 -3.31
CA GLN A 65 14.57 -24.72 -4.05
C GLN A 65 15.77 -25.66 -3.85
N PHE A 66 16.92 -25.14 -3.42
CA PHE A 66 18.13 -25.94 -3.17
C PHE A 66 18.29 -26.41 -1.72
N THR A 67 17.44 -25.95 -0.79
CA THR A 67 17.52 -26.33 0.64
C THR A 67 16.74 -27.59 1.00
N ALA A 68 15.84 -28.06 0.14
CA ALA A 68 15.02 -29.25 0.34
C ALA A 68 15.68 -30.54 -0.22
N ARG A 69 17.01 -30.55 -0.39
CA ARG A 69 17.75 -31.65 -1.02
C ARG A 69 18.70 -32.34 -0.05
#